data_AF-F7RLN3-F1
#
_entry.id   AF-F7RLN3-F1
#
_cell.length_a   1.000
_cell.length_b   1.000
_cell.length_c   1.000
_cell.angle_alpha   90.00
_cell.angle_beta   90.00
_cell.angle_gamma   90.00
#
_symmetry.space_group_name_H-M   'P 1'
#
loop_
_entity.id
_entity.type
_entity.pdbx_description
1 polymer ?
#
loop_
_entity_poly.entity_id
_entity_poly.type
_entity_poly.pdbx_seq_one_letter_code
_entity_poly.pdbx_strand_id
1 'polypeptide(L)' 'MKSTSDFIQKCQLRNECEIEDEYEKVFDAHWKVRDARLHKKAKPKDIDSGIVMERHHGFNYVIGYCGLPWDEITTDT' A
#
# COMPACT_ATOMS: atom_id res chain seq x y z
N MET A 1 27.30 -12.39 -7.57
CA MET A 1 25.91 -12.37 -7.06
C MET A 1 25.92 -13.00 -5.68
N LYS A 2 25.30 -12.39 -4.66
CA LYS A 2 25.09 -13.07 -3.37
C LYS A 2 24.08 -14.20 -3.57
N SER A 3 24.22 -15.32 -2.86
CA SER A 3 23.28 -16.43 -2.96
C SER A 3 21.94 -16.08 -2.29
N THR A 4 20.85 -16.74 -2.69
CA THR A 4 19.55 -16.61 -2.02
C THR A 4 19.64 -16.92 -0.54
N SER A 5 20.45 -17.92 -0.16
CA SER A 5 20.69 -18.30 1.24
C SER A 5 21.33 -17.15 2.03
N ASP A 6 22.32 -16.46 1.45
CA ASP A 6 22.97 -15.32 2.10
C ASP A 6 22.02 -14.13 2.30
N PHE A 7 21.06 -13.95 1.40
CA PHE A 7 20.06 -12.89 1.52
C PHE A 7 19.10 -13.19 2.67
N ILE A 8 18.54 -14.41 2.72
CA ILE A 8 17.60 -14.82 3.77
C ILE A 8 18.26 -14.78 5.15
N GLN A 9 19.54 -15.19 5.27
CA GLN A 9 20.23 -15.16 6.55
C GLN A 9 20.46 -13.73 7.08
N LYS A 10 20.53 -12.73 6.20
CA LYS A 10 20.89 -11.35 6.53
C LYS A 10 19.71 -10.39 6.50
N CYS A 11 18.54 -10.82 6.04
CA CYS A 11 17.36 -9.96 6.03
C CYS A 11 16.84 -9.73 7.45
N GLN A 12 16.38 -8.52 7.71
CA GLN A 12 15.70 -8.14 8.94
C GLN A 12 14.33 -7.59 8.57
N LEU A 13 13.35 -7.84 9.44
CA LEU A 13 12.04 -7.21 9.29
C LEU A 13 12.20 -5.69 9.44
N ARG A 14 11.43 -4.95 8.66
CA ARG A 14 11.28 -3.51 8.88
C ARG A 14 10.53 -3.28 10.20
N ASN A 15 10.76 -2.11 10.78
CA ASN A 15 10.02 -1.72 11.97
C ASN A 15 8.53 -1.57 11.63
N GLU A 16 7.65 -2.02 12.52
CA GLU A 16 6.19 -1.94 12.34
C GLU A 16 5.72 -0.49 12.15
N CYS A 17 6.24 0.46 12.92
CA CYS A 17 5.90 1.88 12.79
C CYS A 17 6.32 2.44 11.43
N GLU A 18 7.45 2.01 10.87
CA GLU A 18 7.85 2.42 9.51
C GLU A 18 6.89 1.89 8.44
N ILE A 19 6.30 0.70 8.65
CA ILE A 19 5.31 0.12 7.74
C ILE A 19 3.99 0.89 7.87
N GLU A 20 3.55 1.17 9.10
CA GLU A 20 2.33 1.93 9.39
C GLU A 20 2.41 3.35 8.81
N ASP A 21 3.52 4.07 9.03
CA ASP A 21 3.74 5.41 8.50
C ASP A 21 3.64 5.46 6.96
N GLU A 22 4.17 4.45 6.27
CA GLU A 22 4.09 4.36 4.81
C GLU A 22 2.69 3.93 4.33
N TYR A 23 2.02 3.04 5.07
CA TYR A 23 0.65 2.64 4.80
C TYR A 23 -0.31 3.85 4.89
N GLU A 24 -0.20 4.67 5.95
CA GLU A 24 -1.06 5.84 6.13
C GLU A 24 -0.95 6.84 4.97
N LYS A 25 0.27 7.06 4.45
CA LYS A 25 0.49 7.92 3.27
C LYS A 25 -0.25 7.41 2.04
N VAL A 26 -0.22 6.10 1.83
CA VAL A 26 -0.91 5.47 0.69
C VAL A 26 -2.42 5.46 0.89
N PHE A 27 -2.89 5.20 2.12
CA PHE A 27 -4.30 5.26 2.48
C PHE A 27 -4.89 6.64 2.21
N ASP A 28 -4.26 7.71 2.72
CA ASP A 28 -4.68 9.09 2.52
C ASP A 28 -4.63 9.50 1.04
N ALA A 29 -3.59 9.11 0.32
CA ALA A 29 -3.49 9.35 -1.12
C ALA A 29 -4.64 8.66 -1.89
N HIS A 30 -5.00 7.43 -1.51
CA HIS A 30 -6.10 6.71 -2.16
C HIS A 30 -7.44 7.39 -1.87
N TRP A 31 -7.67 7.75 -0.61
CA TRP A 31 -8.85 8.49 -0.20
C TRP A 31 -9.00 9.81 -0.99
N LYS A 32 -7.93 10.61 -1.15
CA LYS A 32 -7.95 11.85 -1.95
C LYS A 32 -8.35 11.63 -3.40
N VAL A 33 -7.84 10.56 -4.02
CA VAL A 33 -8.21 10.18 -5.40
C VAL A 33 -9.68 9.78 -5.47
N ARG A 34 -10.17 9.02 -4.49
CA ARG A 34 -11.56 8.55 -4.40
C ARG A 34 -12.52 9.73 -4.18
N ASP A 35 -12.21 10.64 -3.26
CA ASP A 35 -12.98 11.86 -2.99
C ASP A 35 -13.11 12.72 -4.26
N ALA A 36 -11.99 12.99 -4.93
CA ALA A 36 -11.99 13.80 -6.14
C ALA A 36 -12.90 13.18 -7.21
N ARG A 37 -12.86 11.85 -7.38
CA ARG A 37 -13.72 11.12 -8.31
C ARG A 37 -15.20 11.20 -7.92
N LEU A 38 -15.53 10.94 -6.65
CA LEU A 38 -16.92 10.96 -6.14
C LEU A 38 -17.55 12.35 -6.28
N HIS A 39 -16.77 13.40 -6.02
CA HIS A 39 -17.23 14.79 -6.09
C HIS A 39 -17.01 15.45 -7.45
N LYS A 40 -16.61 14.70 -8.49
CA LYS A 40 -16.32 15.22 -9.85
C LYS A 40 -15.34 16.40 -9.85
N LYS A 41 -14.38 16.39 -8.91
CA LYS A 41 -13.27 17.35 -8.84
C LYS A 41 -12.11 16.85 -9.72
N ALA A 42 -11.18 17.75 -10.04
CA ALA A 42 -9.94 17.36 -10.69
C ALA A 42 -9.13 16.41 -9.80
N LYS A 43 -8.54 15.36 -10.39
CA LYS A 43 -7.59 14.48 -9.69
C LYS A 43 -6.40 15.32 -9.18
N PRO A 44 -5.87 15.04 -7.97
CA PRO A 44 -4.60 15.62 -7.52
C PRO A 44 -3.51 15.39 -8.58
N LYS A 45 -2.80 16.46 -8.96
CA LYS A 45 -1.84 16.42 -10.08
C LYS A 45 -0.57 15.63 -9.74
N ASP A 46 -0.26 15.55 -8.47
CA ASP A 46 0.88 14.89 -7.85
C ASP A 46 0.65 13.41 -7.56
N ILE A 47 -0.58 12.91 -7.76
CA ILE A 47 -0.95 11.53 -7.44
C ILE A 47 -1.30 10.73 -8.70
N ASP A 48 -0.57 9.64 -8.92
CA ASP A 48 -0.96 8.61 -9.88
C ASP A 48 -1.97 7.65 -9.22
N SER A 49 -3.18 7.60 -9.76
CA SER A 49 -4.28 6.81 -9.20
C SER A 49 -4.07 5.30 -9.34
N GLY A 50 -3.39 4.86 -10.40
CA GLY A 50 -3.10 3.43 -10.60
C GLY A 50 -2.09 2.94 -9.57
N ILE A 51 -0.99 3.69 -9.42
CA ILE A 51 0.07 3.37 -8.46
C ILE A 51 -0.47 3.33 -7.03
N VAL A 52 -1.29 4.31 -6.65
CA VAL A 52 -1.84 4.38 -5.30
C VAL A 52 -2.78 3.22 -5.00
N MET A 53 -3.61 2.81 -5.97
CA MET A 53 -4.50 1.66 -5.81
C MET A 53 -3.70 0.36 -5.62
N GLU A 54 -2.70 0.11 -6.47
CA GLU A 54 -1.85 -1.09 -6.37
C GLU A 54 -1.07 -1.13 -5.04
N ARG A 55 -0.55 0.02 -4.59
CA ARG A 55 0.15 0.12 -3.30
C ARG A 55 -0.79 -0.11 -2.13
N HIS A 56 -2.01 0.42 -2.16
CA HIS A 56 -2.98 0.22 -1.10
C HIS A 56 -3.30 -1.28 -0.95
N HIS A 57 -3.57 -1.96 -2.07
CA HIS A 57 -3.78 -3.42 -2.08
C HIS A 57 -2.57 -4.16 -1.50
N GLY A 58 -1.36 -3.81 -1.93
CA GLY A 58 -0.12 -4.38 -1.40
C GLY A 58 0.05 -4.20 0.11
N PHE A 59 -0.18 -2.98 0.62
CA PHE A 59 -0.08 -2.70 2.04
C PHE A 59 -1.15 -3.42 2.86
N ASN A 60 -2.39 -3.48 2.39
CA ASN A 60 -3.46 -4.22 3.07
C ASN A 60 -3.07 -5.71 3.25
N TYR A 61 -2.41 -6.30 2.25
CA TYR A 61 -1.85 -7.65 2.41
C TYR A 61 -0.72 -7.71 3.45
N VAL A 62 0.24 -6.78 3.39
CA VAL A 62 1.40 -6.74 4.31
C VAL A 62 0.98 -6.56 5.76
N ILE A 63 -0.01 -5.70 6.04
CA ILE A 63 -0.51 -5.47 7.40
C ILE A 63 -1.54 -6.51 7.85
N GLY A 64 -1.88 -7.48 7.01
CA GLY A 64 -2.86 -8.53 7.32
C GLY A 64 -4.29 -8.03 7.44
N TYR A 65 -4.67 -7.00 6.67
CA TYR A 65 -6.02 -6.43 6.66
C TYR A 65 -7.09 -7.52 6.44
N CYS A 66 -7.97 -7.66 7.43
CA CYS A 66 -9.02 -8.68 7.47
C CYS A 66 -8.54 -10.14 7.32
N GLY A 67 -7.24 -10.41 7.39
CA GLY A 67 -6.67 -11.75 7.18
C GLY A 67 -6.97 -12.34 5.80
N LEU A 68 -7.25 -11.49 4.80
CA LEU A 68 -7.63 -11.95 3.46
C LEU A 68 -6.43 -12.47 2.67
N PRO A 69 -6.62 -13.50 1.82
CA PRO A 69 -5.58 -13.92 0.87
C PRO A 69 -5.36 -12.83 -0.19
N TRP A 70 -4.19 -12.85 -0.82
CA TRP A 70 -3.76 -11.83 -1.79
C TRP A 70 -4.83 -11.49 -2.84
N ASP A 71 -5.47 -12.49 -3.44
CA ASP A 71 -6.46 -12.29 -4.52
C ASP A 71 -7.81 -11.73 -4.04
N GLU A 72 -8.06 -11.68 -2.72
CA GLU A 72 -9.30 -11.20 -2.12
C GLU A 72 -9.14 -9.85 -1.41
N ILE A 73 -7.93 -9.28 -1.40
CA ILE A 73 -7.68 -8.02 -0.70
C ILE A 73 -8.52 -6.88 -1.30
N THR A 74 -9.28 -6.23 -0.43
CA THR A 74 -10.05 -5.03 -0.76
C THR A 74 -9.28 -3.76 -0.38
N THR A 75 -9.68 -2.62 -0.95
CA THR A 75 -9.12 -1.31 -0.65
C THR A 75 -10.25 -0.36 -0.25
N ASP A 76 -10.89 -0.65 0.89
CA ASP A 76 -12.09 0.03 1.35
C ASP A 76 -11.79 1.47 1.79
N THR A 77 -11.90 2.40 0.84
CA THR A 77 -11.69 3.86 0.96
C THR A 77 -12.70 4.69 0.17
#